data_AF-A0A2U9CUS5-F1
#
_entry.id   AF-A0A2U9CUS5-F1
#
_cell.length_a   1.000
_cell.length_b   1.000
_cell.length_c   1.000
_cell.angle_alpha   90.00
_cell.angle_beta   90.00
_cell.angle_gamma   90.00
#
_symmetry.space_group_name_H-M   'P 1'
#
loop_
_entity.id
_entity.type
_entity.pdbx_description
1 polymer ?
#
loop_
_entity_poly.entity_id
_entity_poly.type
_entity_poly.pdbx_seq_one_letter_code
_entity_poly.pdbx_strand_id
1 'polypeptide(L)'
;MGTQAGSEAATAESFCPSDEEIDKWMSCAFDMARDALENGEVPVGCLMVHDDEVVGKGRNEVNETKNATRHAEMVALDQLLDWCRRGNRDARSVCERTALYVTVEPCIMCAAALRLLIGRLSMLKMLNVEPQKDPVKPEPQLFCSEKEIKIIRS
;
A
#
# COMPACT_ATOMS: atom_id res chain seq x y z
N MET A 1 24.63 39.34 -15.52
CA MET A 1 24.89 38.51 -16.73
C MET A 1 25.80 37.37 -16.30
N GLY A 2 25.55 36.10 -16.53
CA GLY A 2 24.45 35.41 -17.17
C GLY A 2 24.42 33.96 -16.69
N THR A 3 23.27 33.37 -16.93
CA THR A 3 22.78 32.00 -16.76
C THR A 3 23.67 30.87 -17.29
N GLN A 4 23.58 29.68 -16.66
CA GLN A 4 23.04 28.37 -17.16
C GLN A 4 23.67 27.23 -16.31
N ALA A 5 22.94 26.32 -15.64
CA ALA A 5 21.99 25.27 -16.05
C ALA A 5 22.65 23.87 -16.00
N GLY A 6 21.89 22.86 -15.53
CA GLY A 6 22.23 21.42 -15.54
C GLY A 6 22.37 20.83 -14.13
N SER A 7 21.32 20.29 -13.50
CA SER A 7 20.73 18.93 -13.66
C SER A 7 21.70 17.80 -13.29
N GLU A 8 21.49 17.15 -12.14
CA GLU A 8 22.01 15.79 -11.92
C GLU A 8 21.27 15.05 -10.79
N ALA A 9 20.52 14.03 -11.23
CA ALA A 9 20.16 12.78 -10.55
C ALA A 9 19.67 12.84 -9.09
N ALA A 10 18.34 12.85 -8.92
CA ALA A 10 17.73 12.28 -7.71
C ALA A 10 18.04 10.78 -7.69
N THR A 11 18.95 10.40 -6.82
CA THR A 11 19.36 9.02 -6.58
C THR A 11 18.14 8.20 -6.19
N ALA A 12 18.03 7.00 -6.79
CA ALA A 12 17.05 5.99 -6.42
C ALA A 12 17.38 5.48 -5.01
N GLU A 13 16.99 6.25 -4.01
CA GLU A 13 17.10 5.84 -2.61
C GLU A 13 16.09 4.73 -2.37
N SER A 14 16.59 3.62 -1.82
CA SER A 14 15.80 2.46 -1.45
C SER A 14 14.71 2.89 -0.45
N PHE A 15 13.44 2.84 -0.85
CA PHE A 15 12.31 3.16 0.01
C PHE A 15 12.15 2.08 1.10
N CYS A 16 12.88 2.21 2.20
CA CYS A 16 12.78 1.32 3.34
C CYS A 16 12.12 2.12 4.48
N PRO A 17 10.78 2.06 4.65
CA PRO A 17 10.12 2.74 5.76
C PRO A 17 10.61 2.14 7.09
N SER A 18 10.82 3.01 8.08
CA SER A 18 11.18 2.63 9.44
C SER A 18 10.06 1.84 10.12
N ASP A 19 10.39 1.13 11.19
CA ASP A 19 9.43 0.32 11.94
C ASP A 19 8.32 1.18 12.56
N GLU A 20 8.65 2.38 13.02
CA GLU A 20 7.67 3.33 13.55
C GLU A 20 6.66 3.80 12.47
N GLU A 21 7.13 4.01 11.23
CA GLU A 21 6.26 4.36 10.11
C GLU A 21 5.36 3.19 9.71
N ILE A 22 5.92 1.98 9.73
CA ILE A 22 5.17 0.75 9.48
C ILE A 22 4.02 0.61 10.48
N ASP A 23 4.32 0.72 11.77
CA ASP A 23 3.32 0.61 12.83
C ASP A 23 2.26 1.70 12.73
N LYS A 24 2.67 2.94 12.44
CA LYS A 24 1.77 4.07 12.23
C LYS A 24 0.77 3.79 11.09
N TRP A 25 1.26 3.41 9.92
CA TRP A 25 0.41 3.19 8.75
C TRP A 25 -0.42 1.91 8.86
N MET A 26 0.12 0.86 9.49
CA MET A 26 -0.63 -0.35 9.79
C MET A 26 -1.75 -0.12 10.79
N SER A 27 -1.53 0.71 11.82
CA SER A 27 -2.60 1.12 12.75
C SER A 27 -3.77 1.74 12.00
N CYS A 28 -3.49 2.64 11.04
CA CYS A 28 -4.54 3.22 10.18
C CYS A 28 -5.25 2.15 9.31
N ALA A 29 -4.53 1.14 8.81
CA ALA A 29 -5.13 0.05 8.06
C ALA A 29 -6.07 -0.81 8.94
N PHE A 30 -5.69 -1.05 10.20
CA PHE A 30 -6.56 -1.75 11.15
C PHE A 30 -7.80 -0.96 11.53
N ASP A 31 -7.71 0.37 11.66
CA ASP A 31 -8.88 1.20 11.89
C ASP A 31 -9.91 1.06 10.74
N MET A 32 -9.44 0.98 9.49
CA MET A 32 -10.30 0.72 8.33
C MET A 32 -10.88 -0.71 8.34
N ALA A 33 -10.11 -1.70 8.78
CA ALA A 33 -10.62 -3.07 8.93
C ALA A 33 -11.71 -3.18 10.00
N ARG A 34 -11.57 -2.43 11.11
CA ARG A 34 -12.60 -2.33 12.16
C ARG A 34 -13.86 -1.66 11.65
N ASP A 35 -13.71 -0.59 10.89
CA ASP A 35 -14.81 0.14 10.27
C ASP A 35 -15.55 -0.73 9.23
N ALA A 36 -14.84 -1.56 8.43
CA ALA A 36 -15.48 -2.59 7.60
C ALA A 36 -16.31 -3.57 8.45
N LEU A 37 -15.77 -4.07 9.56
CA LEU A 37 -16.47 -5.00 10.45
C LEU A 37 -17.76 -4.39 11.01
N GLU A 38 -17.70 -3.14 11.47
CA GLU A 38 -18.84 -2.40 12.01
C GLU A 38 -19.96 -2.21 10.97
N ASN A 39 -19.59 -2.17 9.68
CA ASN A 39 -20.52 -2.09 8.55
C ASN A 39 -20.95 -3.48 7.99
N GLY A 40 -20.57 -4.58 8.66
CA GLY A 40 -20.96 -5.93 8.25
C GLY A 40 -20.18 -6.47 7.04
N GLU A 41 -18.99 -5.93 6.80
CA GLU A 41 -18.07 -6.37 5.76
C GLU A 41 -16.98 -7.29 6.32
N VAL A 42 -16.22 -7.94 5.44
CA VAL A 42 -15.01 -8.67 5.85
C VAL A 42 -13.98 -7.66 6.40
N PRO A 43 -13.38 -7.88 7.58
CA PRO A 43 -12.51 -6.90 8.25
C PRO A 43 -11.15 -6.78 7.57
N VAL A 44 -11.12 -6.11 6.42
CA VAL A 44 -9.91 -5.86 5.64
C VAL A 44 -9.75 -4.37 5.39
N GLY A 45 -8.57 -3.85 5.71
CA GLY A 45 -8.19 -2.47 5.44
C GLY A 45 -6.93 -2.42 4.59
N CYS A 46 -6.84 -1.39 3.76
CA CYS A 46 -5.73 -1.17 2.82
C CYS A 46 -5.38 0.32 2.70
N LEU A 47 -4.10 0.64 2.73
CA LEU A 47 -3.55 1.98 2.62
C LEU A 47 -2.47 2.02 1.54
N MET A 48 -2.49 3.04 0.68
CA MET A 48 -1.45 3.34 -0.28
C MET A 48 -0.77 4.65 0.10
N VAL A 49 0.55 4.60 0.31
CA VAL A 49 1.36 5.74 0.72
C VAL A 49 2.43 6.00 -0.34
N HIS A 50 2.51 7.24 -0.82
CA HIS A 50 3.49 7.70 -1.79
C HIS A 50 4.17 8.94 -1.23
N ASP A 51 5.50 8.91 -1.07
CA ASP A 51 6.28 10.02 -0.51
C ASP A 51 5.67 10.59 0.80
N ASP A 52 5.36 9.71 1.76
CA ASP A 52 4.70 10.01 3.05
C ASP A 52 3.28 10.60 2.98
N GLU A 53 2.70 10.69 1.79
CA GLU A 53 1.33 11.10 1.56
C GLU A 53 0.43 9.87 1.36
N VAL A 54 -0.70 9.82 2.06
CA VAL A 54 -1.71 8.79 1.80
C VAL A 54 -2.45 9.14 0.52
N VAL A 55 -2.19 8.37 -0.54
CA VAL A 55 -2.80 8.56 -1.87
C VAL A 55 -4.01 7.66 -2.10
N GLY A 56 -4.21 6.63 -1.27
CA GLY A 56 -5.37 5.76 -1.34
C GLY A 56 -5.70 5.11 0.01
N LYS A 57 -6.99 5.03 0.31
CA LYS A 57 -7.54 4.37 1.49
C LYS A 57 -8.64 3.42 1.05
N GLY A 58 -8.66 2.20 1.58
CA GLY A 58 -9.66 1.22 1.20
C GLY A 58 -10.04 0.33 2.35
N ARG A 59 -11.33 0.01 2.41
CA ARG A 59 -11.89 -1.05 3.23
C ARG A 59 -12.71 -1.97 2.31
N ASN A 60 -13.04 -3.17 2.76
CA ASN A 60 -13.94 -4.02 1.98
C ASN A 60 -15.34 -3.37 1.87
N GLU A 61 -15.90 -3.29 0.66
CA GLU A 61 -17.22 -2.68 0.38
C GLU A 61 -18.11 -3.62 -0.46
N VAL A 62 -17.86 -4.93 -0.40
CA VAL A 62 -18.50 -5.91 -1.28
C VAL A 62 -20.01 -5.97 -1.09
N ASN A 63 -20.46 -6.02 0.18
CA ASN A 63 -21.88 -6.07 0.52
C ASN A 63 -22.55 -4.71 0.28
N GLU A 64 -21.89 -3.62 0.67
CA GLU A 64 -22.39 -2.24 0.53
C GLU A 64 -22.64 -1.89 -0.94
N THR A 65 -21.67 -2.18 -1.82
CA THR A 65 -21.75 -1.86 -3.24
C THR A 65 -22.41 -2.94 -4.09
N LYS A 66 -22.69 -4.11 -3.51
CA LYS A 66 -23.14 -5.33 -4.20
C LYS A 66 -22.20 -5.72 -5.36
N ASN A 67 -20.91 -5.46 -5.20
CA ASN A 67 -19.89 -5.76 -6.18
C ASN A 67 -18.76 -6.58 -5.55
N ALA A 68 -18.65 -7.83 -6.00
CA ALA A 68 -17.65 -8.79 -5.52
C ALA A 68 -16.20 -8.33 -5.73
N THR A 69 -15.94 -7.33 -6.58
CA THR A 69 -14.57 -6.83 -6.82
C THR A 69 -14.16 -5.72 -5.87
N ARG A 70 -15.06 -5.21 -5.00
CA ARG A 70 -14.79 -4.06 -4.12
C ARG A 70 -14.08 -4.47 -2.83
N HIS A 71 -12.96 -5.15 -3.01
CA HIS A 71 -12.01 -5.45 -1.96
C HIS A 71 -11.22 -4.19 -1.56
N ALA A 72 -10.69 -4.18 -0.34
CA ALA A 72 -9.97 -3.02 0.21
C ALA A 72 -8.85 -2.51 -0.72
N GLU A 73 -8.09 -3.42 -1.33
CA GLU A 73 -6.99 -3.07 -2.23
C GLU A 73 -7.49 -2.42 -3.53
N MET A 74 -8.63 -2.88 -4.04
CA MET A 74 -9.25 -2.31 -5.23
C MET A 74 -9.81 -0.93 -4.94
N VAL A 75 -10.43 -0.73 -3.78
CA VAL A 75 -10.93 0.58 -3.34
C VAL A 75 -9.77 1.57 -3.14
N ALA A 76 -8.69 1.15 -2.50
CA ALA A 76 -7.49 1.98 -2.32
C ALA A 76 -6.84 2.34 -3.67
N LEU A 77 -6.79 1.38 -4.59
CA LEU A 77 -6.26 1.58 -5.94
C LEU A 77 -7.08 2.58 -6.75
N ASP A 78 -8.41 2.50 -6.70
CA ASP A 78 -9.30 3.47 -7.36
C ASP A 78 -9.01 4.89 -6.85
N GLN A 79 -8.83 5.07 -5.54
CA GLN A 79 -8.48 6.36 -4.95
C GLN A 79 -7.10 6.86 -5.39
N LEU A 80 -6.10 5.99 -5.49
CA LEU A 80 -4.78 6.34 -6.02
C LEU A 80 -4.88 6.82 -7.47
N LEU A 81 -5.65 6.12 -8.31
CA LEU A 81 -5.85 6.50 -9.70
C LEU A 81 -6.57 7.85 -9.80
N ASP A 82 -7.56 8.11 -8.95
CA ASP A 82 -8.24 9.41 -8.85
C ASP A 82 -7.27 10.53 -8.45
N TRP A 83 -6.43 10.28 -7.46
CA TRP A 83 -5.40 11.23 -7.01
C TRP A 83 -4.42 11.54 -8.15
N CYS A 84 -3.96 10.51 -8.88
CA CYS A 84 -3.10 10.68 -10.05
C CYS A 84 -3.77 11.53 -11.15
N ARG A 85 -5.04 11.25 -11.46
CA ARG A 85 -5.81 12.00 -12.46
C ARG A 85 -5.96 13.47 -12.08
N ARG A 86 -6.28 13.77 -10.82
CA ARG A 86 -6.41 15.15 -10.32
C ARG A 86 -5.08 15.91 -10.35
N GLY A 87 -3.97 15.21 -10.08
CA GLY A 87 -2.63 15.77 -10.12
C GLY A 87 -1.98 15.80 -11.50
N ASN A 88 -2.64 15.29 -12.56
CA ASN A 88 -2.05 15.07 -13.88
C ASN A 88 -0.72 14.28 -13.82
N ARG A 89 -0.66 13.26 -12.96
CA ARG A 89 0.50 12.40 -12.72
C ARG A 89 0.35 11.09 -13.48
N ASP A 90 1.46 10.54 -13.94
CA ASP A 90 1.48 9.20 -14.50
C ASP A 90 1.31 8.15 -13.38
N ALA A 91 0.21 7.42 -13.41
CA ALA A 91 -0.13 6.45 -12.38
C ALA A 91 0.92 5.35 -12.23
N ARG A 92 1.58 4.96 -13.33
CA ARG A 92 2.62 3.93 -13.30
C ARG A 92 3.84 4.39 -12.52
N SER A 93 4.34 5.60 -12.79
CA SER A 93 5.47 6.18 -12.05
C SER A 93 5.17 6.39 -10.56
N VAL A 94 3.94 6.74 -10.21
CA VAL A 94 3.50 6.88 -8.81
C VAL A 94 3.49 5.52 -8.12
N CYS A 95 2.85 4.53 -8.75
CA CYS A 95 2.76 3.16 -8.24
C CYS A 95 4.13 2.51 -7.98
N GLU A 96 5.14 2.80 -8.81
CA GLU A 96 6.51 2.30 -8.62
C GLU A 96 7.19 2.80 -7.33
N ARG A 97 6.68 3.90 -6.74
CA ARG A 97 7.15 4.51 -5.50
C ARG A 97 6.04 4.58 -4.44
N THR A 98 5.08 3.67 -4.50
CA THR A 98 3.97 3.60 -3.55
C THR A 98 4.11 2.35 -2.68
N ALA A 99 4.05 2.52 -1.37
CA ALA A 99 3.94 1.42 -0.43
C ALA A 99 2.48 1.04 -0.17
N LEU A 100 2.22 -0.26 -0.08
CA LEU A 100 0.90 -0.82 0.16
C LEU A 100 0.85 -1.50 1.53
N TYR A 101 0.07 -0.94 2.45
CA TYR A 101 -0.20 -1.52 3.76
C TYR A 101 -1.55 -2.23 3.69
N VAL A 102 -1.62 -3.51 4.05
CA VAL A 102 -2.86 -4.28 3.95
C VAL A 102 -2.95 -5.27 5.11
N THR A 103 -4.11 -5.34 5.77
CA THR A 103 -4.29 -6.15 6.98
C THR A 103 -4.37 -7.66 6.74
N VAL A 104 -4.45 -8.10 5.48
CA VAL A 104 -4.48 -9.50 5.06
C VAL A 104 -3.72 -9.67 3.75
N GLU A 105 -3.26 -10.89 3.45
CA GLU A 105 -2.70 -11.20 2.13
C GLU A 105 -3.76 -10.98 1.04
N PRO A 106 -3.45 -10.20 -0.03
CA PRO A 106 -4.36 -9.92 -1.11
C PRO A 106 -4.67 -11.18 -1.89
N CYS A 107 -5.93 -11.33 -2.30
CA CYS A 107 -6.34 -12.44 -3.14
C CYS A 107 -5.74 -12.33 -4.54
N ILE A 108 -5.84 -13.40 -5.33
CA ILE A 108 -5.29 -13.48 -6.69
C ILE A 108 -5.78 -12.34 -7.61
N MET A 109 -7.01 -11.86 -7.43
CA MET A 109 -7.57 -10.74 -8.18
C MET A 109 -6.84 -9.43 -7.85
N CYS A 110 -6.76 -9.07 -6.57
CA CYS A 110 -6.09 -7.84 -6.11
C CYS A 110 -4.60 -7.87 -6.46
N ALA A 111 -3.94 -9.00 -6.24
CA ALA A 111 -2.53 -9.18 -6.59
C ALA A 111 -2.28 -9.00 -8.09
N ALA A 112 -3.14 -9.56 -8.95
CA ALA A 112 -3.03 -9.39 -10.40
C ALA A 112 -3.28 -7.94 -10.84
N ALA A 113 -4.27 -7.26 -10.26
CA ALA A 113 -4.58 -5.85 -10.57
C ALA A 113 -3.39 -4.94 -10.23
N LEU A 114 -2.85 -5.08 -9.02
CA LEU A 114 -1.65 -4.36 -8.58
C LEU A 114 -0.46 -4.65 -9.51
N ARG A 115 -0.25 -5.94 -9.86
CA ARG A 115 0.84 -6.36 -10.75
C ARG A 115 0.76 -5.71 -12.14
N LEU A 116 -0.43 -5.57 -12.69
CA LEU A 116 -0.66 -4.99 -14.01
C LEU A 116 -0.37 -3.48 -14.03
N LEU A 117 -0.70 -2.77 -12.96
CA LEU A 117 -0.52 -1.31 -12.87
C LEU A 117 0.91 -0.91 -12.49
N ILE A 118 1.58 -1.70 -11.64
CA ILE A 118 2.92 -1.37 -11.09
C ILE A 118 4.05 -1.63 -12.11
N GLY A 119 3.78 -2.18 -13.31
CA GLY A 119 4.88 -2.57 -14.23
C GLY A 119 5.76 -3.63 -13.58
N ARG A 120 7.00 -3.92 -14.03
CA ARG A 120 7.88 -4.95 -13.42
C ARG A 120 8.30 -4.58 -11.97
N LEU A 121 7.40 -4.84 -11.04
CA LEU A 121 7.55 -4.99 -9.59
C LEU A 121 8.67 -4.18 -8.94
N SER A 122 8.50 -2.87 -8.92
CA SER A 122 9.16 -1.99 -7.96
C SER A 122 8.36 -2.08 -6.66
N MET A 123 8.79 -2.96 -5.76
CA MET A 123 8.54 -2.94 -4.31
C MET A 123 7.09 -2.75 -3.81
N LEU A 124 6.27 -3.80 -3.88
CA LEU A 124 5.04 -3.88 -3.08
C LEU A 124 5.38 -4.42 -1.68
N LYS A 125 5.53 -3.53 -0.69
CA LYS A 125 5.81 -3.91 0.70
C LYS A 125 4.51 -4.21 1.45
N MET A 126 3.96 -5.41 1.24
CA MET A 126 2.79 -5.88 1.97
C MET A 126 3.16 -6.21 3.41
N LEU A 127 2.63 -5.43 4.34
CA LEU A 127 2.79 -5.66 5.77
C LEU A 127 1.52 -6.32 6.27
N ASN A 128 1.53 -7.64 6.39
CA ASN A 128 0.45 -8.36 7.05
C ASN A 128 0.79 -8.43 8.54
N VAL A 129 -0.01 -7.77 9.37
CA VAL A 129 0.05 -7.96 10.82
C VAL A 129 -1.21 -8.74 11.17
N GLU A 130 -1.06 -9.98 11.61
CA GLU A 130 -2.19 -10.71 12.16
C GLU A 130 -2.51 -10.15 13.56
N PRO A 131 -3.79 -10.06 13.97
CA PRO A 131 -4.14 -9.69 15.33
C PRO A 131 -3.54 -10.74 16.29
N GLN A 132 -2.55 -10.31 17.09
CA GLN A 132 -1.78 -11.20 17.96
C GLN A 132 -2.68 -11.92 18.98
N LYS A 133 -2.50 -13.24 19.09
CA LYS A 133 -3.10 -14.04 20.16
C LYS A 133 -2.22 -14.13 21.43
N ASP A 134 -0.96 -13.69 21.40
CA ASP A 134 -0.04 -13.78 22.54
C ASP A 134 0.94 -12.57 22.64
N PRO A 135 1.35 -12.14 23.85
CA PRO A 135 2.13 -10.93 24.09
C PRO A 135 3.64 -11.21 23.99
N VAL A 136 4.15 -11.41 22.78
CA VAL A 136 5.60 -11.39 22.54
C VAL A 136 5.84 -10.51 21.33
N LYS A 137 6.51 -9.37 21.56
CA LYS A 137 6.89 -8.41 20.53
C LYS A 137 7.64 -9.15 19.41
N PRO A 138 7.16 -9.13 18.15
CA PRO A 138 7.96 -9.61 17.05
C PRO A 138 8.97 -8.50 16.70
N GLU A 139 10.23 -8.88 16.50
CA GLU A 139 11.18 -7.99 15.86
C GLU A 139 10.75 -7.76 14.41
N PRO A 140 10.57 -6.51 13.97
CA PRO A 140 10.32 -6.22 12.58
C PRO A 140 11.59 -6.52 11.79
N GLN A 141 11.63 -7.67 11.11
CA GLN A 141 12.75 -8.01 10.24
C GLN A 141 12.60 -7.27 8.90
N LEU A 142 13.15 -6.06 8.89
CA LEU A 142 13.25 -5.18 7.74
C LEU A 142 14.36 -5.67 6.79
N PHE A 143 14.02 -6.36 5.70
CA PHE A 143 15.01 -6.77 4.69
C PHE A 143 14.77 -6.11 3.33
N CYS A 144 15.40 -4.94 3.15
CA CYS A 144 15.55 -4.22 1.89
C CYS A 144 16.68 -4.86 1.05
N SER A 145 16.33 -5.71 0.08
CA SER A 145 17.20 -6.01 -1.07
C SER A 145 16.42 -6.75 -2.16
N GLU A 146 16.49 -6.16 -3.35
CA GLU A 146 16.16 -6.56 -4.73
C GLU A 146 15.10 -7.67 -5.01
N LYS A 147 14.04 -7.24 -5.71
CA LYS A 147 13.27 -8.01 -6.70
C LYS A 147 12.42 -9.21 -6.22
N GLU A 148 11.91 -9.21 -4.99
CA GLU A 148 10.89 -10.19 -4.58
C GLU A 148 9.76 -9.58 -3.75
N ILE A 149 8.53 -10.07 -3.98
CA ILE A 149 7.39 -9.86 -3.07
C ILE A 149 7.74 -10.61 -1.78
N LYS A 150 8.20 -9.90 -0.75
CA LYS A 150 8.43 -10.50 0.56
C LYS A 150 7.14 -10.48 1.36
N ILE A 151 6.46 -11.62 1.37
CA ILE A 151 5.37 -11.90 2.31
C ILE A 151 6.03 -12.10 3.68
N ILE A 152 5.80 -11.19 4.62
CA ILE A 152 6.25 -11.36 6.00
C ILE A 152 5.38 -12.46 6.62
N ARG A 153 5.93 -13.67 6.73
CA ARG A 153 5.38 -14.75 7.54
C ARG A 153 6.22 -14.87 8.80
N SER A 154 5.55 -14.90 9.95
CA SER A 154 6.14 -15.20 11.26
C SER A 154 6.82 -16.56 11.30
#